data_AF-A0A016WN94-F1
#
_entry.id   AF-A0A016WN94-F1
#
_cell.length_a   1.000
_cell.length_b   1.000
_cell.length_c   1.000
_cell.angle_alpha   90.00
_cell.angle_beta   90.00
_cell.angle_gamma   90.00
#
_symmetry.space_group_name_H-M   'P 1'
#
loop_
_entity.id
_entity.type
_entity.pdbx_description
1 polymer ?
#
loop_
_entity_poly.entity_id
_entity_poly.type
_entity_poly.pdbx_seq_one_letter_code
_entity_poly.pdbx_strand_id
1 'polypeptide(L)'
;MWFTYLVLAQLICNVAISSTNPFGCKDKKISDEWRKAVMDSHNAMRRKLASGKQTTAGGKLMPYAKDINKLSWDCDLEEVARSQLCHGIDLQDVYGVMYNVISDANYVHKITIDVVLGELKRWWRQAEEADLSVDPKYLDLENDGFATMAYARSTRFACTYGSCLIGGILMCVYDQKPDVDELLYQKAAAPEDICAACPDSAQCVNYLCESKNPESSTTVFGCNSTAVADKWRKTILDFHNALRRTVAKGYKRTMDYKMMPPAKDMHELSWDCKLEQIAKSQTCNPDGIPPEYDYTYDVITLDPTFITDITVQTRATLKKWTRSAELVDLSVEPIYHRLIRSYSMMVYGKSTRIGCSMNYCDGTGRLMCVYDKKAKLNELLYEKAVNREEICTACPNSEQCVNYLCQAK
;
A
#
# COMPACT_ATOMS: atom_id res chain seq x y z
N MET A 1 28.67 25.15 -70.79
CA MET A 1 28.77 24.63 -69.40
C MET A 1 27.59 25.17 -68.61
N TRP A 2 26.56 24.35 -68.43
CA TRP A 2 25.35 24.71 -67.65
C TRP A 2 25.47 24.07 -66.27
N PHE A 3 25.39 24.88 -65.21
CA PHE A 3 25.40 24.43 -63.82
C PHE A 3 23.99 24.04 -63.39
N THR A 4 23.79 22.77 -63.05
CA THR A 4 22.58 22.28 -62.37
C THR A 4 22.77 22.37 -60.86
N TYR A 5 21.94 23.19 -60.20
CA TYR A 5 21.83 23.23 -58.74
C TYR A 5 20.88 22.12 -58.27
N LEU A 6 21.39 21.22 -57.42
CA LEU A 6 20.57 20.25 -56.67
C LEU A 6 19.98 20.96 -55.44
N VAL A 7 18.66 21.12 -55.43
CA VAL A 7 17.90 21.59 -54.25
C VAL A 7 17.65 20.38 -53.36
N LEU A 8 18.30 20.34 -52.19
CA LEU A 8 18.08 19.33 -51.16
C LEU A 8 16.81 19.70 -50.37
N ALA A 9 15.68 19.04 -50.67
CA ALA A 9 14.47 19.17 -49.88
C ALA A 9 14.63 18.38 -48.56
N GLN A 10 14.85 19.08 -47.44
CA GLN A 10 14.79 18.46 -46.11
C GLN A 10 13.32 18.18 -45.74
N LEU A 11 12.95 16.90 -45.78
CA LEU A 11 11.72 16.40 -45.17
C LEU A 11 11.84 16.56 -43.65
N ILE A 12 11.20 17.58 -43.09
CA ILE A 12 11.01 17.69 -41.65
C ILE A 12 9.92 16.68 -41.28
N CYS A 13 10.32 15.48 -40.86
CA CYS A 13 9.43 14.57 -40.16
C CYS A 13 8.99 15.26 -38.87
N ASN A 14 7.77 15.80 -38.85
CA ASN A 14 7.05 16.09 -37.62
C ASN A 14 6.82 14.75 -36.90
N VAL A 15 7.80 14.35 -36.08
CA VAL A 15 7.58 13.32 -35.08
C VAL A 15 6.57 13.93 -34.12
N ALA A 16 5.31 13.50 -34.24
CA ALA A 16 4.32 13.73 -33.20
C ALA A 16 4.92 13.15 -31.91
N ILE A 17 5.39 14.02 -31.02
CA ILE A 17 5.73 13.65 -29.65
C ILE A 17 4.39 13.18 -29.07
N SER A 18 4.19 11.86 -29.07
CA SER A 18 3.16 11.23 -28.26
C SER A 18 3.33 11.79 -26.85
N SER A 19 2.33 12.52 -26.37
CA SER A 19 2.28 12.95 -24.98
C SER A 19 2.35 11.69 -24.13
N THR A 20 3.54 11.36 -23.63
CA THR A 20 3.72 10.30 -22.66
C THR A 20 2.88 10.69 -21.46
N ASN A 21 1.86 9.89 -21.11
CA ASN A 21 1.10 10.09 -19.88
C ASN A 21 2.09 9.97 -18.70
N PRO A 22 2.50 11.07 -18.04
CA PRO A 22 3.58 11.04 -17.05
C PRO A 22 3.31 10.11 -15.86
N PHE A 23 2.04 9.78 -15.56
CA PHE A 23 1.70 8.82 -14.51
C PHE A 23 1.49 7.39 -15.03
N GLY A 24 1.16 7.22 -16.31
CA GLY A 24 0.95 5.89 -16.91
C GLY A 24 -0.27 5.11 -16.35
N CYS A 25 -1.18 5.76 -15.62
CA CYS A 25 -2.36 5.12 -15.06
C CYS A 25 -3.41 4.83 -16.15
N LYS A 26 -4.14 3.71 -15.99
CA LYS A 26 -5.12 3.24 -16.99
C LYS A 26 -6.43 4.03 -16.98
N ASP A 27 -6.80 4.63 -15.85
CA ASP A 27 -8.07 5.36 -15.74
C ASP A 27 -8.01 6.66 -16.52
N LYS A 28 -8.81 6.73 -17.58
CA LYS A 28 -8.94 7.92 -18.44
C LYS A 28 -9.91 8.95 -17.89
N LYS A 29 -10.69 8.64 -16.85
CA LYS A 29 -11.64 9.57 -16.20
C LYS A 29 -10.92 10.56 -15.30
N ILE A 30 -9.74 10.19 -14.80
CA ILE A 30 -8.85 11.05 -14.03
C ILE A 30 -7.68 11.43 -14.94
N SER A 31 -7.41 12.73 -15.08
CA SER A 31 -6.31 13.20 -15.91
C SER A 31 -4.99 13.24 -15.13
N ASP A 32 -3.86 13.18 -15.86
CA ASP A 32 -2.54 13.27 -15.26
C ASP A 32 -2.27 14.64 -14.63
N GLU A 33 -2.88 15.70 -15.15
CA GLU A 33 -2.85 17.03 -14.53
C GLU A 33 -3.56 17.02 -13.17
N TRP A 34 -4.69 16.31 -13.07
CA TRP A 34 -5.39 16.16 -11.80
C TRP A 34 -4.56 15.35 -10.79
N ARG A 35 -3.98 14.21 -11.21
CA ARG A 35 -3.08 13.39 -10.38
C ARG A 35 -1.91 14.21 -9.87
N LYS A 36 -1.30 14.99 -10.76
CA LYS A 36 -0.21 15.92 -10.43
C LYS A 36 -0.63 16.95 -9.41
N ALA A 37 -1.76 17.64 -9.62
CA ALA A 37 -2.23 18.67 -8.69
C ALA A 37 -2.47 18.11 -7.28
N VAL A 38 -3.08 16.92 -7.18
CA VAL A 38 -3.31 16.23 -5.91
C VAL A 38 -1.98 15.84 -5.25
N MET A 39 -1.07 15.18 -5.99
CA MET A 39 0.26 14.79 -5.48
C MET A 39 1.12 15.96 -5.05
N ASP A 40 1.15 17.04 -5.83
CA ASP A 40 1.90 18.24 -5.52
C ASP A 40 1.34 18.92 -4.26
N SER A 41 0.01 18.93 -4.09
CA SER A 41 -0.64 19.47 -2.89
C SER A 41 -0.24 18.71 -1.62
N HIS A 42 -0.32 17.36 -1.64
CA HIS A 42 0.11 16.53 -0.52
C HIS A 42 1.59 16.76 -0.17
N ASN A 43 2.45 16.72 -1.17
CA ASN A 43 3.88 16.90 -0.94
C ASN A 43 4.20 18.33 -0.49
N ALA A 44 3.52 19.37 -0.98
CA ALA A 44 3.70 20.73 -0.47
C ALA A 44 3.34 20.86 1.01
N MET A 45 2.23 20.25 1.43
CA MET A 45 1.80 20.16 2.83
C MET A 45 2.83 19.42 3.70
N ARG A 46 3.30 18.25 3.23
CA ARG A 46 4.34 17.46 3.91
C ARG A 46 5.67 18.21 4.05
N ARG A 47 6.09 18.99 3.05
CA ARG A 47 7.29 19.86 3.15
C ARG A 47 7.12 20.96 4.20
N LYS A 48 5.94 21.58 4.26
CA LYS A 48 5.62 22.60 5.27
C LYS A 48 5.68 22.00 6.68
N LEU A 49 5.17 20.78 6.86
CA LEU A 49 5.27 20.03 8.11
C LEU A 49 6.72 19.70 8.46
N ALA A 50 7.47 19.09 7.54
CA ALA A 50 8.86 18.68 7.77
C ALA A 50 9.76 19.86 8.18
N SER A 51 9.53 21.03 7.59
CA SER A 51 10.25 22.28 7.90
C SER A 51 9.76 22.99 9.16
N GLY A 52 8.90 22.38 9.99
CA GLY A 52 8.43 22.95 11.26
C GLY A 52 7.53 24.18 11.10
N LYS A 53 6.92 24.37 9.93
CA LYS A 53 6.07 25.53 9.61
C LYS A 53 4.57 25.21 9.69
N GLN A 54 4.21 23.98 10.00
CA GLN A 54 2.80 23.58 10.15
C GLN A 54 2.27 24.03 11.51
N THR A 55 1.11 24.69 11.48
CA THR A 55 0.39 25.14 12.68
C THR A 55 -0.41 24.01 13.29
N THR A 56 -0.60 24.08 14.60
CA THR A 56 -1.44 23.19 15.40
C THR A 56 -2.30 24.00 16.38
N ALA A 57 -3.05 23.35 17.27
CA ALA A 57 -3.97 24.05 18.18
C ALA A 57 -3.28 25.19 18.94
N GLY A 58 -4.02 26.29 19.11
CA GLY A 58 -3.50 27.51 19.75
C GLY A 58 -2.47 28.28 18.92
N GLY A 59 -2.33 27.99 17.62
CA GLY A 59 -1.40 28.69 16.72
C GLY A 59 0.06 28.33 16.94
N LYS A 60 0.35 27.28 17.72
CA LYS A 60 1.69 26.73 17.92
C LYS A 60 2.19 26.09 16.64
N LEU A 61 3.50 25.88 16.55
CA LEU A 61 4.12 25.15 15.45
C LEU A 61 4.42 23.71 15.85
N MET A 62 4.21 22.80 14.90
CA MET A 62 4.62 21.41 15.02
C MET A 62 6.15 21.29 14.88
N PRO A 63 6.78 20.28 15.50
CA PRO A 63 8.23 20.10 15.45
C PRO A 63 8.73 19.74 14.05
N TYR A 64 10.01 20.02 13.77
CA TYR A 64 10.70 19.57 12.55
C TYR A 64 10.65 18.04 12.41
N ALA A 65 10.80 17.51 11.20
CA ALA A 65 10.76 16.08 10.95
C ALA A 65 12.05 15.51 10.34
N LYS A 66 12.47 14.34 10.80
CA LYS A 66 13.68 13.65 10.34
C LYS A 66 13.45 12.69 9.17
N ASP A 67 12.22 12.22 8.94
CA ASP A 67 11.96 11.01 8.15
C ASP A 67 10.71 11.07 7.25
N ILE A 68 10.16 12.25 6.97
CA ILE A 68 8.95 12.35 6.13
C ILE A 68 9.30 12.00 4.68
N ASN A 69 8.75 10.89 4.19
CA ASN A 69 8.90 10.48 2.80
C ASN A 69 8.11 11.38 1.84
N LYS A 70 8.66 11.60 0.65
CA LYS A 70 7.94 12.15 -0.49
C LYS A 70 6.97 11.10 -1.02
N LEU A 71 5.72 11.47 -1.18
CA LEU A 71 4.70 10.60 -1.74
C LEU A 71 4.83 10.56 -3.26
N SER A 72 4.89 9.35 -3.83
CA SER A 72 4.71 9.11 -5.26
C SER A 72 3.31 8.58 -5.55
N TRP A 73 2.78 8.94 -6.72
CA TRP A 73 1.51 8.39 -7.18
C TRP A 73 1.62 6.91 -7.53
N ASP A 74 0.68 6.10 -7.07
CA ASP A 74 0.63 4.67 -7.35
C ASP A 74 -0.69 4.31 -8.05
N CYS A 75 -0.62 3.98 -9.35
CA CYS A 75 -1.79 3.63 -10.14
C CYS A 75 -2.52 2.37 -9.63
N ASP A 76 -1.86 1.50 -8.87
CA ASP A 76 -2.52 0.35 -8.23
C ASP A 76 -3.31 0.77 -7.01
N LEU A 77 -2.80 1.71 -6.20
CA LEU A 77 -3.58 2.32 -5.13
C LEU A 77 -4.76 3.14 -5.68
N GLU A 78 -4.62 3.75 -6.87
CA GLU A 78 -5.72 4.46 -7.54
C GLU A 78 -6.84 3.48 -7.90
N GLU A 79 -6.48 2.35 -8.50
CA GLU A 79 -7.41 1.29 -8.86
C GLU A 79 -8.06 0.65 -7.62
N VAL A 80 -7.29 0.49 -6.54
CA VAL A 80 -7.79 0.08 -5.23
C VAL A 80 -8.87 1.05 -4.74
N ALA A 81 -8.57 2.34 -4.68
CA ALA A 81 -9.51 3.38 -4.27
C ALA A 81 -10.76 3.35 -5.16
N ARG A 82 -10.59 3.23 -6.48
CA ARG A 82 -11.68 3.23 -7.46
C ARG A 82 -12.60 2.03 -7.29
N SER A 83 -12.04 0.86 -6.98
CA SER A 83 -12.82 -0.37 -6.77
C SER A 83 -13.73 -0.30 -5.54
N GLN A 84 -13.38 0.52 -4.54
CA GLN A 84 -14.15 0.71 -3.31
C GLN A 84 -15.01 1.97 -3.32
N LEU A 85 -14.80 2.83 -4.32
CA LEU A 85 -15.61 4.01 -4.54
C LEU A 85 -17.09 3.60 -4.57
N CYS A 86 -17.91 4.29 -3.78
CA CYS A 86 -19.34 4.00 -3.53
C CYS A 86 -19.70 2.76 -2.70
N HIS A 87 -18.76 1.86 -2.37
CA HIS A 87 -19.06 0.57 -1.72
C HIS A 87 -18.54 0.46 -0.27
N GLY A 88 -17.76 1.44 0.20
CA GLY A 88 -17.35 1.53 1.61
C GLY A 88 -15.94 1.02 1.92
N ILE A 89 -15.64 0.99 3.21
CA ILE A 89 -14.31 1.16 3.83
C ILE A 89 -13.55 -0.17 4.03
N ASP A 90 -13.67 -1.11 3.10
CA ASP A 90 -13.13 -2.47 3.26
C ASP A 90 -11.60 -2.57 3.07
N LEU A 91 -10.88 -1.47 3.27
CA LEU A 91 -9.43 -1.33 3.09
C LEU A 91 -8.70 -0.76 4.31
N GLN A 92 -9.40 -0.19 5.29
CA GLN A 92 -8.77 0.47 6.44
C GLN A 92 -7.95 -0.45 7.33
N ASP A 93 -8.24 -1.76 7.31
CA ASP A 93 -7.42 -2.76 8.00
C ASP A 93 -6.00 -2.86 7.43
N VAL A 94 -5.78 -2.47 6.15
CA VAL A 94 -4.53 -2.74 5.42
C VAL A 94 -3.84 -1.46 4.95
N TYR A 95 -4.62 -0.44 4.60
CA TYR A 95 -4.15 0.80 3.99
C TYR A 95 -4.60 2.01 4.80
N GLY A 96 -3.89 3.13 4.65
CA GLY A 96 -4.43 4.43 5.07
C GLY A 96 -5.53 4.81 4.09
N VAL A 97 -6.72 5.17 4.58
CA VAL A 97 -7.85 5.50 3.70
C VAL A 97 -8.56 6.74 4.22
N MET A 98 -8.61 7.78 3.39
CA MET A 98 -9.43 8.96 3.63
C MET A 98 -10.46 9.08 2.52
N TYR A 99 -11.72 9.34 2.88
CA TYR A 99 -12.76 9.62 1.92
C TYR A 99 -13.75 10.60 2.50
N ASN A 100 -14.45 11.34 1.63
CA ASN A 100 -15.58 12.17 2.01
C ASN A 100 -16.51 12.37 0.81
N VAL A 101 -17.78 12.65 1.10
CA VAL A 101 -18.71 13.21 0.11
C VAL A 101 -18.35 14.68 -0.08
N ILE A 102 -17.93 15.05 -1.28
CA ILE A 102 -17.44 16.39 -1.64
C ILE A 102 -18.39 17.14 -2.59
N SER A 103 -19.48 16.50 -3.03
CA SER A 103 -20.56 17.17 -3.75
C SER A 103 -21.91 16.49 -3.49
N ASP A 104 -22.98 17.27 -3.45
CA ASP A 104 -24.36 16.78 -3.24
C ASP A 104 -24.83 15.90 -4.43
N ALA A 105 -25.66 14.90 -4.15
CA ALA A 105 -26.31 14.06 -5.15
C ALA A 105 -27.23 14.84 -6.11
N ASN A 106 -27.81 15.96 -5.66
CA ASN A 106 -28.70 16.81 -6.45
C ASN A 106 -27.97 17.84 -7.32
N TYR A 107 -26.69 18.09 -7.05
CA TYR A 107 -25.86 19.01 -7.84
C TYR A 107 -25.08 18.23 -8.90
N VAL A 108 -25.48 18.40 -10.16
CA VAL A 108 -24.80 17.86 -11.36
C VAL A 108 -23.41 18.53 -11.59
N HIS A 109 -22.90 19.29 -10.62
CA HIS A 109 -21.59 19.91 -10.76
C HIS A 109 -20.49 18.85 -10.78
N LYS A 110 -19.73 18.90 -11.88
CA LYS A 110 -18.53 18.11 -12.10
C LYS A 110 -17.57 18.38 -10.94
N ILE A 111 -17.10 17.33 -10.26
CA ILE A 111 -16.04 17.44 -9.26
C ILE A 111 -14.83 18.11 -9.94
N THR A 112 -14.52 19.33 -9.54
CA THR A 112 -13.37 20.09 -10.04
C THR A 112 -12.16 19.85 -9.15
N ILE A 113 -10.97 20.17 -9.66
CA ILE A 113 -9.75 20.11 -8.87
C ILE A 113 -9.82 21.04 -7.65
N ASP A 114 -10.46 22.21 -7.74
CA ASP A 114 -10.57 23.15 -6.62
C ASP A 114 -11.38 22.57 -5.45
N VAL A 115 -12.47 21.85 -5.74
CA VAL A 115 -13.24 21.14 -4.71
C VAL A 115 -12.38 20.09 -4.02
N VAL A 116 -11.63 19.31 -4.80
CA VAL A 116 -10.71 18.30 -4.27
C VAL A 116 -9.63 18.93 -3.39
N LEU A 117 -8.94 19.96 -3.89
CA LEU A 117 -7.90 20.67 -3.12
C LEU A 117 -8.48 21.36 -1.88
N GLY A 118 -9.73 21.81 -1.93
CA GLY A 118 -10.48 22.30 -0.77
C GLY A 118 -10.64 21.24 0.30
N GLU A 119 -11.06 20.03 -0.08
CA GLU A 119 -11.21 18.90 0.86
C GLU A 119 -9.87 18.45 1.43
N LEU A 120 -8.80 18.37 0.62
CA LEU A 120 -7.46 18.05 1.12
C LEU A 120 -6.98 19.05 2.16
N LYS A 121 -7.24 20.34 1.95
CA LYS A 121 -6.96 21.38 2.95
C LYS A 121 -7.81 21.20 4.20
N ARG A 122 -9.07 20.78 4.06
CA ARG A 122 -9.96 20.50 5.21
C ARG A 122 -9.39 19.37 6.08
N TRP A 123 -9.03 18.23 5.47
CA TRP A 123 -8.35 17.14 6.17
C TRP A 123 -7.06 17.61 6.84
N TRP A 124 -6.23 18.36 6.12
CA TRP A 124 -4.96 18.84 6.66
C TRP A 124 -5.12 19.80 7.85
N ARG A 125 -6.20 20.58 7.89
CA ARG A 125 -6.50 21.52 8.98
C ARG A 125 -6.88 20.85 10.29
N GLN A 126 -7.15 19.55 10.31
CA GLN A 126 -7.37 18.82 11.56
C GLN A 126 -6.15 18.84 12.48
N ALA A 127 -4.95 19.17 11.98
CA ALA A 127 -3.79 19.48 12.83
C ALA A 127 -4.06 20.61 13.85
N GLU A 128 -5.02 21.49 13.57
CA GLU A 128 -5.41 22.62 14.41
C GLU A 128 -6.44 22.24 15.49
N GLU A 129 -6.96 21.01 15.47
CA GLU A 129 -7.98 20.52 16.42
C GLU A 129 -7.34 20.06 17.75
N ALA A 130 -6.13 19.50 17.70
CA ALA A 130 -5.34 19.07 18.86
C ALA A 130 -3.99 19.80 18.95
N ASP A 131 -3.37 19.84 20.14
CA ASP A 131 -2.00 20.38 20.29
C ASP A 131 -0.95 19.31 19.98
N LEU A 132 -0.38 19.39 18.79
CA LEU A 132 0.64 18.49 18.26
C LEU A 132 2.06 19.09 18.34
N SER A 133 2.26 20.16 19.12
CA SER A 133 3.54 20.88 19.19
C SER A 133 4.61 20.15 20.00
N VAL A 134 4.22 19.30 20.95
CA VAL A 134 5.13 18.49 21.76
C VAL A 134 5.31 17.10 21.14
N ASP A 135 4.21 16.39 20.95
CA ASP A 135 4.15 15.05 20.39
C ASP A 135 3.13 15.01 19.25
N PRO A 136 3.58 14.99 17.98
CA PRO A 136 2.70 14.94 16.83
C PRO A 136 2.15 13.52 16.64
N LYS A 137 1.19 13.14 17.49
CA LYS A 137 0.57 11.81 17.50
C LYS A 137 -0.67 11.74 16.63
N TYR A 138 -1.00 10.53 16.19
CA TYR A 138 -2.31 10.21 15.66
C TYR A 138 -3.33 10.09 16.81
N LEU A 139 -4.40 10.86 16.72
CA LEU A 139 -5.52 10.92 17.65
C LEU A 139 -6.78 10.52 16.88
N ASP A 140 -7.23 9.28 17.13
CA ASP A 140 -8.37 8.67 16.43
C ASP A 140 -9.62 9.57 16.52
N LEU A 141 -10.33 9.73 15.41
CA LEU A 141 -11.51 10.60 15.24
C LEU A 141 -11.26 12.12 15.33
N GLU A 142 -10.12 12.55 15.86
CA GLU A 142 -9.78 13.97 16.00
C GLU A 142 -8.94 14.46 14.82
N ASN A 143 -7.91 13.71 14.41
CA ASN A 143 -7.02 14.14 13.33
C ASN A 143 -6.80 13.11 12.21
N ASP A 144 -7.73 12.18 11.99
CA ASP A 144 -7.63 11.09 10.99
C ASP A 144 -7.10 11.52 9.62
N GLY A 145 -7.67 12.59 9.06
CA GLY A 145 -7.32 13.15 7.76
C GLY A 145 -5.92 13.74 7.76
N PHE A 146 -5.59 14.57 8.77
CA PHE A 146 -4.24 15.10 8.91
C PHE A 146 -3.21 13.99 9.13
N ALA A 147 -3.45 13.10 10.08
CA ALA A 147 -2.58 12.00 10.45
C ALA A 147 -2.27 11.09 9.25
N THR A 148 -3.29 10.69 8.50
CA THR A 148 -3.13 9.83 7.32
C THR A 148 -2.30 10.53 6.22
N MET A 149 -2.57 11.82 5.96
CA MET A 149 -1.81 12.60 4.96
C MET A 149 -0.36 12.90 5.41
N ALA A 150 -0.14 13.09 6.70
CA ALA A 150 1.13 13.51 7.29
C ALA A 150 2.07 12.34 7.60
N TYR A 151 1.56 11.11 7.71
CA TYR A 151 2.32 9.96 8.18
C TYR A 151 3.63 9.75 7.40
N ALA A 152 4.77 9.83 8.10
CA ALA A 152 6.10 9.84 7.51
C ALA A 152 6.39 8.58 6.69
N ARG A 153 5.92 7.43 7.16
CA ARG A 153 6.23 6.12 6.58
C ARG A 153 5.51 5.85 5.26
N SER A 154 4.44 6.59 4.96
CA SER A 154 3.77 6.46 3.66
C SER A 154 4.71 6.94 2.56
N THR A 155 4.92 6.10 1.55
CA THR A 155 5.78 6.42 0.37
C THR A 155 4.96 6.54 -0.91
N ARG A 156 3.79 5.89 -0.93
CA ARG A 156 2.94 5.80 -2.10
C ARG A 156 1.50 6.08 -1.72
N PHE A 157 0.81 6.77 -2.60
CA PHE A 157 -0.61 7.03 -2.43
C PHE A 157 -1.26 7.24 -3.79
N ALA A 158 -2.58 7.18 -3.83
CA ALA A 158 -3.34 7.71 -4.95
C ALA A 158 -4.75 8.06 -4.49
N CYS A 159 -5.39 8.93 -5.27
CA CYS A 159 -6.76 9.32 -5.03
C CYS A 159 -7.61 9.08 -6.28
N THR A 160 -8.90 8.89 -6.07
CA THR A 160 -9.91 8.83 -7.11
C THR A 160 -11.14 9.61 -6.67
N TYR A 161 -11.98 9.98 -7.63
CA TYR A 161 -13.26 10.59 -7.35
C TYR A 161 -14.33 10.09 -8.31
N GLY A 162 -15.59 10.19 -7.90
CA GLY A 162 -16.70 9.80 -8.77
C GLY A 162 -18.06 9.97 -8.11
N SER A 163 -19.10 9.86 -8.93
CA SER A 163 -20.49 10.02 -8.50
C SER A 163 -21.06 8.70 -7.96
N CYS A 164 -21.64 8.76 -6.77
CA CYS A 164 -22.31 7.67 -6.07
C CYS A 164 -23.75 8.08 -5.72
N LEU A 165 -24.56 7.16 -5.20
CA LEU A 165 -25.95 7.45 -4.78
C LEU A 165 -26.04 8.59 -3.75
N ILE A 166 -25.05 8.70 -2.87
CA ILE A 166 -25.00 9.69 -1.80
C ILE A 166 -24.36 11.03 -2.21
N GLY A 167 -23.90 11.14 -3.46
CA GLY A 167 -23.18 12.32 -3.96
C GLY A 167 -21.84 11.99 -4.59
N GLY A 168 -21.05 13.02 -4.88
CA GLY A 168 -19.69 12.88 -5.39
C GLY A 168 -18.72 12.57 -4.27
N ILE A 169 -17.98 11.48 -4.39
CA ILE A 169 -17.04 11.00 -3.38
C ILE A 169 -15.60 11.25 -3.86
N LEU A 170 -14.75 11.75 -2.97
CA LEU A 170 -13.29 11.70 -3.08
C LEU A 170 -12.79 10.59 -2.16
N MET A 171 -11.87 9.76 -2.64
CA MET A 171 -11.20 8.73 -1.83
C MET A 171 -9.70 8.72 -2.14
N CYS A 172 -8.87 8.76 -1.11
CA CYS A 172 -7.42 8.63 -1.17
C CYS A 172 -6.99 7.40 -0.37
N VAL A 173 -6.09 6.60 -0.96
CA VAL A 173 -5.53 5.39 -0.35
C VAL A 173 -4.01 5.53 -0.30
N TYR A 174 -3.44 5.18 0.86
CA TYR A 174 -2.03 5.29 1.19
C TYR A 174 -1.47 3.89 1.50
N ASP A 175 -0.22 3.64 1.12
CA ASP A 175 0.44 2.35 1.34
C ASP A 175 0.69 2.02 2.82
N GLN A 176 0.63 3.04 3.70
CA GLN A 176 0.74 2.88 5.15
C GLN A 176 -0.37 3.66 5.86
N LYS A 177 -0.63 3.28 7.13
CA LYS A 177 -1.53 4.00 8.04
C LYS A 177 -0.86 4.17 9.41
N PRO A 178 -1.03 5.34 10.07
CA PRO A 178 -0.61 5.50 11.45
C PRO A 178 -1.51 4.69 12.38
N ASP A 179 -1.00 4.38 13.56
CA ASP A 179 -1.79 3.76 14.62
C ASP A 179 -2.07 4.76 15.75
N VAL A 180 -3.14 4.51 16.52
CA VAL A 180 -3.53 5.40 17.61
C VAL A 180 -2.37 5.57 18.58
N ASP A 181 -2.13 6.83 18.96
CA ASP A 181 -1.02 7.32 19.79
C ASP A 181 0.39 7.18 19.16
N GLU A 182 0.50 6.72 17.92
CA GLU A 182 1.77 6.68 17.19
C GLU A 182 2.20 8.09 16.80
N LEU A 183 3.51 8.38 16.94
CA LEU A 183 4.08 9.58 16.35
C LEU A 183 3.98 9.51 14.82
N LEU A 184 3.48 10.58 14.22
CA LEU A 184 3.31 10.68 12.77
C LEU A 184 4.65 10.72 12.04
N TYR A 185 5.71 11.17 12.71
CA TYR A 185 7.08 11.29 12.19
C TYR A 185 8.08 11.39 13.35
N GLN A 186 9.37 11.16 13.06
CA GLN A 186 10.45 11.38 14.02
C GLN A 186 10.78 12.87 14.15
N LYS A 187 10.67 13.41 15.37
CA LYS A 187 10.95 14.82 15.66
C LYS A 187 12.44 15.15 15.49
N ALA A 188 12.72 16.27 14.84
CA ALA A 188 14.03 16.92 14.78
C ALA A 188 14.10 18.07 15.80
N ALA A 189 15.25 18.22 16.46
CA ALA A 189 15.46 19.27 17.45
C ALA A 189 15.77 20.61 16.79
N ALA A 190 16.43 20.58 15.63
CA ALA A 190 16.83 21.75 14.89
C ALA A 190 16.62 21.59 13.37
N PRO A 191 16.55 22.69 12.59
CA PRO A 191 16.37 22.65 11.14
C PRO A 191 17.42 21.81 10.38
N GLU A 192 18.65 21.77 10.87
CA GLU A 192 19.76 20.98 10.31
C GLU A 192 19.54 19.47 10.43
N ASP A 193 18.70 19.02 11.35
CA ASP A 193 18.36 17.61 11.55
C ASP A 193 17.22 17.13 10.63
N ILE A 194 16.64 18.03 9.82
CA ILE A 194 15.62 17.63 8.85
C ILE A 194 16.24 16.59 7.90
N CYS A 195 15.51 15.52 7.60
CA CYS A 195 15.98 14.37 6.82
C CYS A 195 17.08 13.51 7.47
N ALA A 196 17.50 13.77 8.71
CA ALA A 196 18.58 13.00 9.36
C ALA A 196 18.27 11.51 9.56
N ALA A 197 17.00 11.10 9.41
CA ALA A 197 16.56 9.71 9.49
C ALA A 197 15.95 9.21 8.17
N CYS A 198 16.30 9.82 7.02
CA CYS A 198 15.99 9.23 5.73
C CYS A 198 16.77 7.90 5.54
N PRO A 199 16.18 6.90 4.88
CA PRO A 199 16.88 5.66 4.57
C PRO A 199 18.02 5.91 3.55
N ASP A 200 19.04 5.05 3.55
CA ASP A 200 20.19 5.15 2.63
C ASP A 200 19.80 5.14 1.14
N SER A 201 18.68 4.51 0.81
CA SER A 201 18.09 4.48 -0.54
C SER A 201 17.42 5.79 -0.95
N ALA A 202 17.30 6.76 -0.04
CA ALA A 202 16.69 8.06 -0.26
C ALA A 202 17.69 9.21 -0.10
N GLN A 203 17.33 10.36 -0.66
CA GLN A 203 18.04 11.63 -0.57
C GLN A 203 17.07 12.70 -0.04
N CYS A 204 17.58 13.67 0.70
CA CYS A 204 16.77 14.79 1.16
C CYS A 204 16.56 15.79 0.03
N VAL A 205 15.31 15.95 -0.42
CA VAL A 205 14.95 16.92 -1.45
C VAL A 205 13.81 17.78 -0.92
N ASN A 206 14.08 19.08 -0.75
CA ASN A 206 13.12 20.05 -0.22
C ASN A 206 12.45 19.57 1.07
N TYR A 207 13.26 19.11 2.04
CA TYR A 207 12.80 18.62 3.36
C TYR A 207 12.07 17.27 3.38
N LEU A 208 12.04 16.53 2.26
CA LEU A 208 11.43 15.19 2.20
C LEU A 208 12.47 14.14 1.80
N CYS A 209 12.33 12.92 2.34
CA CYS A 209 13.06 11.75 1.89
C CYS A 209 12.51 11.32 0.52
N GLU A 210 13.29 11.55 -0.54
CA GLU A 210 12.96 11.17 -1.91
C GLU A 210 13.84 10.00 -2.35
N SER A 211 13.22 8.93 -2.89
CA SER A 211 13.97 7.80 -3.43
C SER A 211 15.02 8.26 -4.44
N LYS A 212 16.25 7.74 -4.34
CA LYS A 212 17.33 8.04 -5.30
C LYS A 212 17.02 7.49 -6.71
N ASN A 213 16.19 6.44 -6.80
CA ASN A 213 15.80 5.78 -8.06
C ASN A 213 14.26 5.68 -8.18
N PRO A 214 13.54 6.78 -8.47
CA PRO A 214 12.07 6.78 -8.52
C PRO A 214 11.52 6.00 -9.73
N GLU A 215 12.23 5.99 -10.85
CA GLU A 215 11.81 5.33 -12.10
C GLU A 215 12.08 3.81 -12.13
N SER A 216 12.97 3.32 -11.25
CA SER A 216 13.25 1.89 -11.07
C SER A 216 12.19 1.18 -10.21
N SER A 217 11.10 1.85 -9.84
CA SER A 217 10.05 1.30 -8.97
C SER A 217 9.11 0.31 -9.67
N THR A 218 9.26 0.07 -10.97
CA THR A 218 8.85 -1.20 -11.58
C THR A 218 9.73 -2.30 -11.01
N THR A 219 9.30 -2.88 -9.89
CA THR A 219 9.97 -4.03 -9.28
C THR A 219 10.08 -5.13 -10.32
N VAL A 220 11.27 -5.31 -10.91
CA VAL A 220 11.54 -6.41 -11.81
C VAL A 220 11.86 -7.62 -10.96
N PHE A 221 10.94 -8.59 -10.92
CA PHE A 221 11.14 -9.79 -10.11
C PHE A 221 12.08 -10.79 -10.77
N GLY A 222 12.41 -10.58 -12.06
CA GLY A 222 13.36 -11.43 -12.79
C GLY A 222 12.87 -12.86 -13.01
N CYS A 223 11.56 -13.11 -12.89
CA CYS A 223 10.99 -14.43 -13.10
C CYS A 223 10.86 -14.74 -14.59
N ASN A 224 11.36 -15.91 -15.00
CA ASN A 224 11.30 -16.36 -16.40
C ASN A 224 9.87 -16.64 -16.90
N SER A 225 8.89 -16.81 -15.99
CA SER A 225 7.52 -17.09 -16.43
C SER A 225 6.81 -15.83 -16.90
N THR A 226 6.29 -15.89 -18.13
CA THR A 226 5.38 -14.89 -18.71
C THR A 226 3.92 -15.04 -18.26
N ALA A 227 3.60 -16.02 -17.41
CA ALA A 227 2.23 -16.32 -17.02
C ALA A 227 1.61 -15.19 -16.18
N VAL A 228 2.44 -14.42 -15.47
CA VAL A 228 2.02 -13.29 -14.66
C VAL A 228 2.99 -12.13 -14.85
N ALA A 229 2.47 -10.90 -14.81
CA ALA A 229 3.27 -9.69 -14.94
C ALA A 229 3.89 -9.28 -13.59
N ASP A 230 5.03 -8.61 -13.61
CA ASP A 230 5.68 -8.09 -12.39
C ASP A 230 4.77 -7.17 -11.57
N LYS A 231 3.93 -6.39 -12.26
CA LYS A 231 2.87 -5.60 -11.65
C LYS A 231 1.94 -6.45 -10.76
N TRP A 232 1.56 -7.62 -11.24
CA TRP A 232 0.68 -8.54 -10.51
C TRP A 232 1.40 -9.18 -9.31
N ARG A 233 2.67 -9.58 -9.49
CA ARG A 233 3.54 -10.08 -8.41
C ARG A 233 3.63 -9.05 -7.28
N LYS A 234 3.91 -7.79 -7.65
CA LYS A 234 4.00 -6.65 -6.73
C LYS A 234 2.70 -6.45 -5.96
N THR A 235 1.55 -6.50 -6.64
CA THR A 235 0.23 -6.36 -5.99
C THR A 235 0.05 -7.36 -4.85
N ILE A 236 0.39 -8.62 -5.08
CA ILE A 236 0.25 -9.67 -4.08
C ILE A 236 1.24 -9.47 -2.93
N LEU A 237 2.51 -9.22 -3.27
CA LEU A 237 3.58 -9.05 -2.28
C LEU A 237 3.30 -7.86 -1.35
N ASP A 238 2.92 -6.72 -1.93
CA ASP A 238 2.56 -5.50 -1.20
C ASP A 238 1.38 -5.76 -0.27
N PHE A 239 0.32 -6.44 -0.75
CA PHE A 239 -0.85 -6.76 0.07
C PHE A 239 -0.48 -7.65 1.26
N HIS A 240 0.29 -8.72 1.02
CA HIS A 240 0.71 -9.62 2.09
C HIS A 240 1.54 -8.91 3.13
N ASN A 241 2.54 -8.13 2.71
CA ASN A 241 3.41 -7.43 3.65
C ASN A 241 2.66 -6.31 4.39
N ALA A 242 1.69 -5.63 3.77
CA ALA A 242 0.81 -4.69 4.47
C ALA A 242 -0.06 -5.38 5.53
N LEU A 243 -0.64 -6.55 5.20
CA LEU A 243 -1.38 -7.36 6.17
C LEU A 243 -0.48 -7.84 7.32
N ARG A 244 0.72 -8.35 7.01
CA ARG A 244 1.68 -8.82 8.01
C ARG A 244 2.10 -7.71 8.95
N ARG A 245 2.31 -6.48 8.46
CA ARG A 245 2.54 -5.30 9.31
C ARG A 245 1.37 -5.04 10.24
N THR A 246 0.15 -5.08 9.72
CA THR A 246 -1.06 -4.88 10.55
C THR A 246 -1.15 -5.90 11.69
N VAL A 247 -0.85 -7.16 11.39
CA VAL A 247 -0.86 -8.27 12.36
C VAL A 247 0.28 -8.13 13.35
N ALA A 248 1.50 -7.83 12.88
CA ALA A 248 2.67 -7.64 13.73
C ALA A 248 2.46 -6.54 14.78
N LYS A 249 1.65 -5.53 14.46
CA LYS A 249 1.29 -4.45 15.38
C LYS A 249 0.11 -4.76 16.30
N GLY A 250 -0.59 -5.88 16.07
CA GLY A 250 -1.75 -6.28 16.86
C GLY A 250 -3.05 -5.55 16.51
N TYR A 251 -3.22 -5.09 15.26
CA TYR A 251 -4.45 -4.39 14.82
C TYR A 251 -5.35 -5.21 13.92
N LYS A 252 -5.02 -6.48 13.69
CA LYS A 252 -5.93 -7.34 12.95
C LYS A 252 -7.06 -7.78 13.88
N ARG A 253 -8.29 -7.43 13.52
CA ARG A 253 -9.49 -7.95 14.16
C ARG A 253 -9.66 -9.45 13.89
N THR A 254 -10.17 -10.13 14.89
CA THR A 254 -10.56 -11.55 14.90
C THR A 254 -12.00 -11.67 15.39
N MET A 255 -12.46 -12.89 15.73
CA MET A 255 -13.83 -13.13 16.21
C MET A 255 -14.24 -12.13 17.30
N ASP A 256 -15.51 -11.72 17.25
CA ASP A 256 -16.13 -10.74 18.16
C ASP A 256 -15.43 -9.38 18.18
N TYR A 257 -14.81 -8.98 17.06
CA TYR A 257 -14.08 -7.71 16.90
C TYR A 257 -12.87 -7.55 17.84
N LYS A 258 -12.44 -8.62 18.51
CA LYS A 258 -11.23 -8.61 19.34
C LYS A 258 -10.00 -8.38 18.47
N MET A 259 -8.92 -7.87 19.06
CA MET A 259 -7.66 -7.68 18.36
C MET A 259 -6.73 -8.87 18.59
N MET A 260 -6.03 -9.27 17.54
CA MET A 260 -4.93 -10.24 17.63
C MET A 260 -3.74 -9.64 18.38
N PRO A 261 -2.93 -10.43 19.10
CA PRO A 261 -1.77 -9.90 19.80
C PRO A 261 -0.67 -9.49 18.80
N PRO A 262 0.19 -8.51 19.12
CA PRO A 262 1.31 -8.13 18.25
C PRO A 262 2.34 -9.28 18.12
N ALA A 263 3.24 -9.19 17.15
CA ALA A 263 4.20 -10.25 16.82
C ALA A 263 5.64 -9.85 17.10
N LYS A 264 6.44 -10.76 17.66
CA LYS A 264 7.88 -10.58 17.88
C LYS A 264 8.74 -10.97 16.68
N ASP A 265 8.25 -11.86 15.82
CA ASP A 265 9.01 -12.56 14.77
C ASP A 265 8.33 -12.56 13.39
N MET A 266 7.57 -11.50 13.06
CA MET A 266 6.91 -11.39 11.75
C MET A 266 7.91 -10.99 10.66
N HIS A 267 8.29 -11.91 9.78
CA HIS A 267 9.24 -11.62 8.71
C HIS A 267 8.57 -10.91 7.52
N GLU A 268 9.31 -10.08 6.79
CA GLU A 268 8.86 -9.59 5.48
C GLU A 268 8.94 -10.69 4.43
N LEU A 269 7.89 -10.81 3.61
CA LEU A 269 7.92 -11.73 2.47
C LEU A 269 8.67 -11.09 1.30
N SER A 270 9.50 -11.90 0.65
CA SER A 270 10.07 -11.63 -0.67
C SER A 270 9.43 -12.56 -1.72
N TRP A 271 9.43 -12.13 -2.98
CA TRP A 271 8.92 -12.98 -4.07
C TRP A 271 9.98 -14.02 -4.48
N ASP A 272 9.57 -15.28 -4.62
CA ASP A 272 10.43 -16.38 -5.07
C ASP A 272 9.88 -17.00 -6.36
N CYS A 273 10.62 -16.83 -7.46
CA CYS A 273 10.23 -17.33 -8.78
C CYS A 273 10.13 -18.87 -8.85
N LYS A 274 10.83 -19.61 -7.98
CA LYS A 274 10.70 -21.08 -7.91
C LYS A 274 9.38 -21.47 -7.26
N LEU A 275 8.96 -20.77 -6.20
CA LEU A 275 7.64 -20.97 -5.59
C LEU A 275 6.52 -20.58 -6.55
N GLU A 276 6.70 -19.52 -7.34
CA GLU A 276 5.76 -19.16 -8.42
C GLU A 276 5.64 -20.29 -9.44
N GLN A 277 6.76 -20.89 -9.86
CA GLN A 277 6.74 -22.00 -10.81
C GLN A 277 6.04 -23.23 -10.22
N ILE A 278 6.26 -23.53 -8.94
CA ILE A 278 5.53 -24.58 -8.22
C ILE A 278 4.04 -24.25 -8.21
N ALA A 279 3.66 -23.04 -7.79
CA ALA A 279 2.27 -22.58 -7.77
C ALA A 279 1.62 -22.78 -9.15
N LYS A 280 2.28 -22.34 -10.22
CA LYS A 280 1.81 -22.52 -11.60
C LYS A 280 1.58 -23.99 -11.97
N SER A 281 2.54 -24.85 -11.64
CA SER A 281 2.48 -26.28 -11.99
C SER A 281 1.42 -27.05 -11.19
N GLN A 282 1.18 -26.65 -9.93
CA GLN A 282 0.31 -27.37 -9.00
C GLN A 282 -1.06 -26.70 -8.80
N THR A 283 -1.35 -25.58 -9.47
CA THR A 283 -2.60 -24.81 -9.25
C THR A 283 -3.86 -25.68 -9.38
N CYS A 284 -3.87 -26.61 -10.33
CA CYS A 284 -5.01 -27.52 -10.57
C CYS A 284 -4.91 -28.85 -9.83
N ASN A 285 -3.72 -29.23 -9.36
CA ASN A 285 -3.48 -30.45 -8.60
C ASN A 285 -2.50 -30.15 -7.44
N PRO A 286 -3.01 -29.71 -6.27
CA PRO A 286 -2.14 -29.30 -5.17
C PRO A 286 -1.31 -30.43 -4.53
N ASP A 287 -1.61 -31.69 -4.83
CA ASP A 287 -0.91 -32.85 -4.25
C ASP A 287 0.57 -32.92 -4.64
N GLY A 288 0.98 -32.25 -5.72
CA GLY A 288 2.38 -32.18 -6.14
C GLY A 288 3.20 -31.07 -5.48
N ILE A 289 2.66 -30.38 -4.47
CA ILE A 289 3.43 -29.38 -3.71
C ILE A 289 4.42 -30.10 -2.78
N PRO A 290 5.72 -29.75 -2.83
CA PRO A 290 6.72 -30.35 -1.93
C PRO A 290 6.34 -30.18 -0.44
N PRO A 291 6.57 -31.22 0.40
CA PRO A 291 6.06 -31.27 1.77
C PRO A 291 6.64 -30.22 2.72
N GLU A 292 7.80 -29.63 2.37
CA GLU A 292 8.45 -28.53 3.09
C GLU A 292 7.74 -27.18 2.90
N TYR A 293 6.95 -27.04 1.83
CA TYR A 293 6.19 -25.84 1.54
C TYR A 293 4.74 -25.98 2.03
N ASP A 294 4.06 -24.85 2.12
CA ASP A 294 2.62 -24.81 2.30
C ASP A 294 2.02 -23.84 1.29
N TYR A 295 0.71 -23.84 1.18
CA TYR A 295 0.03 -23.12 0.12
C TYR A 295 -1.34 -22.66 0.54
N THR A 296 -1.93 -21.77 -0.23
CA THR A 296 -3.35 -21.51 -0.22
C THR A 296 -3.84 -21.36 -1.65
N TYR A 297 -5.10 -21.68 -1.89
CA TYR A 297 -5.72 -21.44 -3.17
C TYR A 297 -7.20 -21.11 -3.00
N ASP A 298 -7.75 -20.44 -3.99
CA ASP A 298 -9.18 -20.14 -4.06
C ASP A 298 -9.59 -19.94 -5.51
N VAL A 299 -10.91 -19.95 -5.73
CA VAL A 299 -11.49 -19.61 -7.03
C VAL A 299 -11.29 -18.12 -7.29
N ILE A 300 -10.87 -17.80 -8.51
CA ILE A 300 -10.74 -16.44 -9.00
C ILE A 300 -11.38 -16.34 -10.37
N THR A 301 -12.14 -15.28 -10.60
CA THR A 301 -12.66 -15.00 -11.94
C THR A 301 -11.49 -14.61 -12.84
N LEU A 302 -11.36 -15.26 -14.00
CA LEU A 302 -10.31 -15.00 -15.00
C LEU A 302 -10.89 -14.65 -16.38
N ASP A 303 -12.22 -14.60 -16.50
CA ASP A 303 -12.89 -14.37 -17.77
C ASP A 303 -12.67 -12.92 -18.23
N PRO A 304 -12.02 -12.72 -19.39
CA PRO A 304 -11.69 -11.38 -19.89
C PRO A 304 -12.93 -10.57 -20.29
N THR A 305 -14.10 -11.19 -20.46
CA THR A 305 -15.35 -10.48 -20.70
C THR A 305 -15.84 -9.71 -19.47
N PHE A 306 -15.49 -10.19 -18.27
CA PHE A 306 -15.89 -9.58 -17.00
C PHE A 306 -14.75 -8.80 -16.33
N ILE A 307 -13.49 -9.01 -16.75
CA ILE A 307 -12.31 -8.46 -16.06
C ILE A 307 -11.39 -7.75 -17.03
N THR A 308 -11.12 -6.47 -16.72
CA THR A 308 -10.14 -5.64 -17.43
C THR A 308 -8.81 -5.52 -16.68
N ASP A 309 -8.80 -5.78 -15.37
CA ASP A 309 -7.59 -5.81 -14.55
C ASP A 309 -7.64 -6.93 -13.51
N ILE A 310 -6.78 -7.92 -13.69
CA ILE A 310 -6.69 -9.11 -12.82
C ILE A 310 -6.25 -8.77 -11.39
N THR A 311 -5.57 -7.63 -11.18
CA THR A 311 -5.15 -7.19 -9.83
C THR A 311 -6.35 -6.90 -8.93
N VAL A 312 -7.48 -6.44 -9.49
CA VAL A 312 -8.73 -6.19 -8.75
C VAL A 312 -9.29 -7.48 -8.17
N GLN A 313 -9.44 -8.52 -9.01
CA GLN A 313 -9.97 -9.82 -8.59
C GLN A 313 -9.01 -10.53 -7.63
N THR A 314 -7.71 -10.36 -7.86
CA THR A 314 -6.69 -10.88 -6.96
C THR A 314 -6.82 -10.25 -5.58
N ARG A 315 -6.92 -8.91 -5.48
CA ARG A 315 -7.13 -8.22 -4.19
C ARG A 315 -8.43 -8.63 -3.52
N ALA A 316 -9.52 -8.80 -4.26
CA ALA A 316 -10.78 -9.31 -3.70
C ALA A 316 -10.61 -10.71 -3.06
N THR A 317 -9.85 -11.58 -3.72
CA THR A 317 -9.53 -12.92 -3.21
C THR A 317 -8.65 -12.84 -1.96
N LEU A 318 -7.60 -12.02 -1.98
CA LEU A 318 -6.74 -11.81 -0.81
C LEU A 318 -7.50 -11.21 0.38
N LYS A 319 -8.43 -10.28 0.13
CA LYS A 319 -9.34 -9.74 1.17
C LYS A 319 -10.23 -10.82 1.77
N LYS A 320 -10.81 -11.68 0.92
CA LYS A 320 -11.60 -12.83 1.38
C LYS A 320 -10.77 -13.71 2.32
N TRP A 321 -9.51 -13.98 1.97
CA TRP A 321 -8.60 -14.69 2.87
C TRP A 321 -8.37 -13.93 4.17
N THR A 322 -8.05 -12.64 4.12
CA THR A 322 -7.86 -11.78 5.30
C THR A 322 -9.05 -11.79 6.26
N ARG A 323 -10.28 -11.76 5.75
CA ARG A 323 -11.52 -11.77 6.55
C ARG A 323 -11.77 -13.08 7.28
N SER A 324 -11.21 -14.20 6.80
CA SER A 324 -11.40 -15.48 7.48
C SER A 324 -10.87 -15.48 8.92
N ALA A 325 -9.95 -14.57 9.28
CA ALA A 325 -9.50 -14.35 10.66
C ALA A 325 -10.63 -14.08 11.67
N GLU A 326 -11.80 -13.62 11.21
CA GLU A 326 -12.98 -13.33 12.04
C GLU A 326 -13.80 -14.60 12.36
N LEU A 327 -13.46 -15.75 11.76
CA LEU A 327 -14.17 -17.02 11.96
C LEU A 327 -13.74 -17.78 13.22
N VAL A 328 -12.64 -17.38 13.87
CA VAL A 328 -12.12 -18.00 15.10
C VAL A 328 -11.53 -16.91 15.99
N ASP A 329 -11.44 -17.14 17.31
CA ASP A 329 -10.81 -16.18 18.23
C ASP A 329 -9.29 -16.39 18.29
N LEU A 330 -8.54 -15.42 17.75
CA LEU A 330 -7.07 -15.39 17.75
C LEU A 330 -6.49 -14.37 18.73
N SER A 331 -7.32 -13.79 19.61
CA SER A 331 -6.94 -12.64 20.45
C SER A 331 -6.03 -13.02 21.62
N VAL A 332 -6.14 -14.25 22.13
CA VAL A 332 -5.31 -14.74 23.24
C VAL A 332 -4.07 -15.46 22.71
N GLU A 333 -4.28 -16.41 21.80
CA GLU A 333 -3.22 -17.16 21.14
C GLU A 333 -3.51 -17.21 19.64
N PRO A 334 -2.63 -16.67 18.77
CA PRO A 334 -2.82 -16.70 17.33
C PRO A 334 -2.49 -18.11 16.80
N ILE A 335 -3.34 -19.08 17.12
CA ILE A 335 -3.13 -20.49 16.77
C ILE A 335 -3.69 -20.78 15.38
N TYR A 336 -2.94 -21.53 14.59
CA TYR A 336 -3.42 -22.03 13.30
C TYR A 336 -4.63 -22.97 13.48
N HIS A 337 -5.77 -22.56 12.94
CA HIS A 337 -7.00 -23.35 12.85
C HIS A 337 -7.39 -23.67 11.40
N ARG A 338 -8.02 -24.84 11.16
CA ARG A 338 -8.37 -25.31 9.80
C ARG A 338 -9.30 -24.37 9.03
N LEU A 339 -10.22 -23.70 9.72
CA LEU A 339 -11.19 -22.77 9.10
C LEU A 339 -10.55 -21.52 8.50
N ILE A 340 -9.31 -21.21 8.90
CA ILE A 340 -8.61 -19.98 8.53
C ILE A 340 -7.30 -20.29 7.78
N ARG A 341 -7.25 -21.42 7.07
CA ARG A 341 -6.04 -21.87 6.37
C ARG A 341 -5.42 -20.78 5.51
N SER A 342 -6.22 -20.12 4.67
CA SER A 342 -5.71 -19.07 3.78
C SER A 342 -5.11 -17.91 4.55
N TYR A 343 -5.83 -17.40 5.56
CA TYR A 343 -5.33 -16.33 6.42
C TYR A 343 -4.04 -16.72 7.15
N SER A 344 -4.02 -17.92 7.72
CA SER A 344 -2.88 -18.46 8.48
C SER A 344 -1.61 -18.46 7.66
N MET A 345 -1.67 -18.85 6.39
CA MET A 345 -0.51 -18.81 5.50
C MET A 345 -0.03 -17.39 5.21
N MET A 346 -0.95 -16.44 5.02
CA MET A 346 -0.59 -15.05 4.75
C MET A 346 0.19 -14.42 5.92
N VAL A 347 -0.14 -14.81 7.16
CA VAL A 347 0.39 -14.21 8.40
C VAL A 347 1.32 -15.12 9.18
N TYR A 348 1.76 -16.25 8.61
CA TYR A 348 2.69 -17.15 9.30
C TYR A 348 4.06 -16.46 9.45
N GLY A 349 4.44 -16.14 10.68
CA GLY A 349 5.58 -15.28 11.02
C GLY A 349 6.89 -15.78 10.44
N LYS A 350 7.07 -17.10 10.39
CA LYS A 350 8.30 -17.76 9.91
C LYS A 350 8.49 -17.78 8.40
N SER A 351 7.42 -17.60 7.62
CA SER A 351 7.54 -17.54 6.15
C SER A 351 8.28 -16.28 5.73
N THR A 352 9.26 -16.43 4.84
CA THR A 352 10.07 -15.30 4.32
C THR A 352 9.95 -15.16 2.81
N ARG A 353 9.37 -16.17 2.13
CA ARG A 353 9.23 -16.17 0.67
C ARG A 353 7.86 -16.66 0.24
N ILE A 354 7.35 -16.03 -0.81
CA ILE A 354 6.07 -16.36 -1.45
C ILE A 354 6.23 -16.40 -2.96
N GLY A 355 5.50 -17.29 -3.62
CA GLY A 355 5.28 -17.22 -5.06
C GLY A 355 3.88 -17.67 -5.40
N CYS A 356 3.20 -16.92 -6.26
CA CYS A 356 1.82 -17.20 -6.63
C CYS A 356 1.67 -17.33 -8.13
N SER A 357 0.64 -18.08 -8.55
CA SER A 357 0.22 -18.15 -9.94
C SER A 357 -1.28 -18.33 -10.04
N MET A 358 -1.80 -18.21 -11.25
CA MET A 358 -3.20 -18.46 -11.54
C MET A 358 -3.31 -19.34 -12.79
N ASN A 359 -4.34 -20.17 -12.82
CA ASN A 359 -4.61 -21.02 -13.98
C ASN A 359 -6.11 -21.35 -14.09
N TYR A 360 -6.55 -21.77 -15.27
CA TYR A 360 -7.85 -22.40 -15.45
C TYR A 360 -7.76 -23.88 -15.14
N CYS A 361 -8.60 -24.35 -14.22
CA CYS A 361 -8.72 -25.73 -13.80
C CYS A 361 -10.16 -26.17 -14.00
N ASP A 362 -10.39 -27.07 -14.97
CA ASP A 362 -11.73 -27.60 -15.29
C ASP A 362 -12.78 -26.49 -15.51
N GLY A 363 -12.41 -25.48 -16.30
CA GLY A 363 -13.28 -24.32 -16.60
C GLY A 363 -13.38 -23.28 -15.48
N THR A 364 -12.76 -23.51 -14.33
CA THR A 364 -12.75 -22.57 -13.20
C THR A 364 -11.38 -21.93 -13.01
N GLY A 365 -11.32 -20.61 -12.97
CA GLY A 365 -10.08 -19.92 -12.62
C GLY A 365 -9.70 -20.17 -11.16
N ARG A 366 -8.42 -20.45 -10.90
CA ARG A 366 -7.86 -20.63 -9.55
C ARG A 366 -6.63 -19.77 -9.36
N LEU A 367 -6.55 -19.12 -8.20
CA LEU A 367 -5.36 -18.44 -7.70
C LEU A 367 -4.72 -19.35 -6.65
N MET A 368 -3.41 -19.60 -6.76
CA MET A 368 -2.63 -20.33 -5.77
C MET A 368 -1.42 -19.52 -5.35
N CYS A 369 -1.16 -19.46 -4.05
CA CYS A 369 0.07 -18.93 -3.46
C CYS A 369 0.78 -20.02 -2.67
N VAL A 370 2.09 -20.16 -2.87
CA VAL A 370 2.96 -21.12 -2.18
C VAL A 370 3.94 -20.33 -1.31
N TYR A 371 4.16 -20.81 -0.09
CA TYR A 371 5.00 -20.20 0.94
C TYR A 371 6.13 -21.15 1.30
N ASP A 372 7.30 -20.58 1.61
CA ASP A 372 8.49 -21.39 1.86
C ASP A 372 8.53 -22.10 3.21
N LYS A 373 7.59 -21.78 4.11
CA LYS A 373 7.42 -22.45 5.39
C LYS A 373 6.00 -22.98 5.55
N LYS A 374 5.93 -24.06 6.32
CA LYS A 374 4.69 -24.73 6.68
C LYS A 374 4.26 -24.39 8.10
N ALA A 375 3.00 -23.95 8.24
CA ALA A 375 2.40 -23.81 9.56
C ALA A 375 1.81 -25.16 9.98
N LYS A 376 2.01 -25.52 11.24
CA LYS A 376 1.46 -26.75 11.79
C LYS A 376 0.15 -26.44 12.50
N LEU A 377 -0.85 -27.29 12.26
CA LEU A 377 -2.15 -27.17 12.89
C LEU A 377 -1.99 -27.15 14.42
N ASN A 378 -2.73 -26.27 15.09
CA ASN A 378 -2.67 -26.06 16.54
C ASN A 378 -1.33 -25.51 17.08
N GLU A 379 -0.43 -25.02 16.21
CA GLU A 379 0.73 -24.23 16.63
C GLU A 379 0.48 -22.73 16.40
N LEU A 380 1.27 -21.89 17.10
CA LEU A 380 1.25 -20.45 16.93
C LEU A 380 1.65 -20.05 15.50
N LEU A 381 0.91 -19.08 14.95
CA LEU A 381 1.22 -18.46 13.67
C LEU A 381 2.46 -17.58 13.75
N TYR A 382 2.73 -16.98 14.92
CA TYR A 382 3.91 -16.17 15.23
C TYR A 382 4.09 -16.11 16.75
N GLU A 383 5.28 -15.75 17.21
CA GLU A 383 5.53 -15.49 18.63
C GLU A 383 4.85 -14.18 19.05
N LYS A 384 3.91 -14.26 20.00
CA LYS A 384 3.13 -13.08 20.42
C LYS A 384 3.94 -12.18 21.37
N ALA A 385 3.83 -10.88 21.15
CA ALA A 385 4.36 -9.83 22.01
C ALA A 385 3.33 -9.46 23.09
N VAL A 386 3.79 -9.10 24.29
CA VAL A 386 2.92 -8.63 25.38
C VAL A 386 2.57 -7.14 25.21
N ASN A 387 3.46 -6.38 24.58
CA ASN A 387 3.30 -4.94 24.33
C ASN A 387 3.97 -4.55 22.99
N ARG A 388 3.83 -3.28 22.59
CA ARG A 388 4.42 -2.79 21.33
C ARG A 388 5.95 -2.77 21.32
N GLU A 389 6.59 -2.66 22.48
CA GLU A 389 8.05 -2.60 22.61
C GLU A 389 8.72 -3.94 22.30
N GLU A 390 7.97 -5.04 22.46
CA GLU A 390 8.40 -6.39 22.12
C GLU A 390 8.29 -6.72 20.63
N ILE A 391 7.67 -5.86 19.81
CA ILE A 391 7.61 -6.09 18.36
C ILE A 391 9.03 -6.17 17.79
N CYS A 392 9.27 -7.14 16.91
CA CYS A 392 10.58 -7.46 16.33
C CYS A 392 11.67 -7.94 17.32
N THR A 393 11.38 -8.12 18.61
CA THR A 393 12.41 -8.56 19.57
C THR A 393 12.91 -9.98 19.36
N ALA A 394 12.17 -10.79 18.60
CA ALA A 394 12.56 -12.14 18.20
C ALA A 394 13.04 -12.22 16.74
N CYS A 395 13.30 -11.08 16.07
CA CYS A 395 13.97 -11.09 14.77
C CYS A 395 15.40 -11.65 14.90
N PRO A 396 15.90 -12.43 13.92
CA PRO A 396 17.28 -12.91 13.92
C PRO A 396 18.31 -11.77 13.97
N ASN A 397 19.49 -12.01 14.56
CA ASN A 397 20.57 -11.01 14.62
C ASN A 397 21.07 -10.50 13.25
N SER A 398 20.89 -11.31 12.20
CA SER A 398 21.18 -10.95 10.81
C SER A 398 20.14 -10.02 10.18
N GLU A 399 19.05 -9.75 10.88
CA GLU A 399 17.91 -8.97 10.41
C GLU A 399 17.73 -7.70 11.25
N GLN A 400 17.04 -6.73 10.67
CA GLN A 400 16.64 -5.47 11.28
C GLN A 400 15.12 -5.36 11.28
N CYS A 401 14.58 -4.69 12.29
CA CYS A 401 13.17 -4.35 12.30
C CYS A 401 12.94 -3.15 11.40
N VAL A 402 12.28 -3.35 10.28
CA VAL A 402 11.90 -2.28 9.36
C VAL A 402 10.39 -2.33 9.20
N ASN A 403 9.72 -1.24 9.59
CA ASN A 403 8.27 -1.14 9.54
C ASN A 403 7.56 -2.33 10.20
N TYR A 404 8.03 -2.73 11.40
CA TYR A 404 7.47 -3.83 12.20
C TYR A 404 7.62 -5.24 11.59
N LEU A 405 8.43 -5.39 10.55
CA LEU A 405 8.79 -6.68 9.98
C LEU A 405 10.29 -6.94 10.14
N CYS A 406 10.66 -8.19 10.37
CA CYS A 406 12.04 -8.63 10.29
C CYS A 406 12.48 -8.64 8.81
N GLN A 407 13.55 -7.90 8.50
CA GLN A 407 14.13 -7.79 7.16
C GLN A 407 15.63 -8.06 7.23
N ALA A 408 16.20 -8.72 6.22
CA ALA A 408 17.66 -8.85 6.10
C ALA A 408 18.35 -7.47 6.17
N LYS A 409 19.46 -7.40 6.89
CA LYS A 409 20.29 -6.19 7.01
C LYS A 409 20.93 -5.80 5.68
#